data_AF-X1EW02-F1
#
_entry.id   AF-X1EW02-F1
#
_cell.length_a   1.000
_cell.length_b   1.000
_cell.length_c   1.000
_cell.angle_alpha   90.00
_cell.angle_beta   90.00
_cell.angle_gamma   90.00
#
_symmetry.space_group_name_H-M   'P 1'
#
loop_
_entity.id
_entity.type
_entity.pdbx_description
1 polymer ?
#
loop_
_entity_poly.entity_id
_entity_poly.type
_entity_poly.pdbx_seq_one_letter_code
_entity_poly.pdbx_strand_id
1 'polypeptide(L)'
;MSPKNKLKRSYYIPLSKKILLVIIIFTLTFSITFIGLSTLNNQKISEMVQENKFLDAINSKVYDINGEIITEFYQENRNPVPLSKIPSNLINASIAIEDSDFYKHKGISLRGIVRAQWENFKNIILQLKKEAKPHGGSTITQQLAINTFLTREISLNRKLKDILLALQIERSFTKEEILEMYLNEIYFGHGAYGVQSAAKMYFNKNVQDLNLAECALIAGIPRGPSYYSPILNQEVSLKRRNIIFAPIIADESIKGRITKASAILT
;
A
#
# COMPACT_ATOMS: atom_id res chain seq x y z
N MET A 1 38.56 -48.05 -48.57
CA MET A 1 38.80 -47.22 -47.37
C MET A 1 38.51 -45.77 -47.75
N SER A 2 37.86 -44.97 -46.87
CA SER A 2 37.34 -43.59 -47.05
C SER A 2 35.82 -43.47 -47.35
N PRO A 3 35.08 -42.52 -46.75
CA PRO A 3 34.80 -42.42 -45.32
C PRO A 3 33.28 -42.40 -45.04
N LYS A 4 32.85 -43.00 -43.92
CA LYS A 4 31.45 -42.92 -43.46
C LYS A 4 31.12 -41.49 -43.05
N ASN A 5 30.26 -40.82 -43.82
CA ASN A 5 29.67 -39.52 -43.46
C ASN A 5 28.93 -39.62 -42.13
N LYS A 6 29.52 -39.08 -41.06
CA LYS A 6 28.85 -38.87 -39.78
C LYS A 6 27.85 -37.71 -39.97
N LEU A 7 26.59 -38.05 -40.20
CA LEU A 7 25.48 -37.08 -40.20
C LEU A 7 25.50 -36.31 -38.87
N LYS A 8 25.74 -35.00 -38.93
CA LYS A 8 25.64 -34.10 -37.77
C LYS A 8 24.19 -34.11 -37.30
N ARG A 9 23.92 -34.72 -36.14
CA ARG A 9 22.62 -34.60 -35.45
C ARG A 9 22.38 -33.13 -35.15
N SER A 10 21.49 -32.50 -35.91
CA SER A 10 20.99 -31.16 -35.61
C SER A 10 20.17 -31.23 -34.32
N TYR A 11 20.70 -30.68 -33.23
CA TYR A 11 20.02 -30.64 -31.94
C TYR A 11 18.85 -29.65 -32.04
N TYR A 12 17.63 -30.17 -32.23
CA TYR A 12 16.42 -29.36 -32.19
C TYR A 12 16.13 -28.97 -30.74
N ILE A 13 16.32 -27.69 -30.40
CA ILE A 13 15.94 -27.16 -29.10
C ILE A 13 14.43 -26.88 -29.12
N PRO A 14 13.63 -27.54 -28.25
CA PRO A 14 12.19 -27.32 -28.20
C PRO A 14 11.87 -25.86 -27.84
N LEU A 15 10.75 -25.36 -28.37
CA LEU A 15 10.32 -23.96 -28.21
C LEU A 15 10.24 -23.53 -26.74
N SER A 16 9.82 -24.43 -25.84
CA SER A 16 9.78 -24.20 -24.39
C SER A 16 11.15 -23.88 -23.78
N LYS A 17 12.23 -24.54 -24.24
CA LYS A 17 13.60 -24.26 -23.77
C LYS A 17 14.13 -22.93 -24.33
N LYS A 18 13.70 -22.53 -25.53
CA LYS A 18 14.02 -21.20 -26.09
C LYS A 18 13.33 -20.08 -25.32
N ILE A 19 12.04 -20.25 -24.99
CA ILE A 19 11.28 -19.30 -24.16
C ILE A 19 11.92 -19.19 -22.76
N LEU A 20 12.27 -20.32 -22.14
CA LEU A 20 12.95 -20.33 -20.84
C LEU A 20 14.30 -19.59 -20.89
N LEU A 21 15.10 -19.81 -21.94
CA LEU A 21 16.38 -19.10 -22.13
C LEU A 21 16.18 -17.58 -22.25
N VAL A 22 15.16 -17.14 -23.01
CA VAL A 22 14.82 -15.71 -23.16
C VAL A 22 14.39 -15.11 -21.82
N ILE A 23 13.57 -15.81 -21.03
CA ILE A 23 13.17 -15.37 -19.69
C ILE A 23 14.39 -15.26 -18.78
N ILE A 24 15.29 -16.25 -18.78
CA ILE A 24 16.51 -16.24 -17.97
C ILE A 24 17.41 -15.07 -18.36
N ILE A 25 17.67 -14.87 -19.65
CA ILE A 25 18.49 -13.75 -20.16
C ILE A 25 17.84 -12.41 -19.78
N PHE A 26 16.53 -12.27 -19.96
CA PHE A 26 15.78 -11.06 -19.57
C PHE A 26 15.86 -10.81 -18.07
N THR A 27 15.72 -11.84 -17.22
CA THR A 27 15.84 -11.69 -15.77
C THR A 27 17.25 -11.33 -15.33
N LEU A 28 18.28 -11.87 -15.99
CA LEU A 28 19.69 -11.55 -15.72
C LEU A 28 20.02 -10.11 -16.14
N THR A 29 19.62 -9.68 -17.34
CA THR A 29 19.87 -8.31 -17.81
C THR A 29 19.07 -7.30 -16.99
N PHE A 30 17.82 -7.61 -16.64
CA PHE A 30 17.02 -6.82 -15.72
C PHE A 30 17.66 -6.73 -14.32
N SER A 31 18.19 -7.84 -13.80
CA SER A 31 18.88 -7.85 -12.49
C SER A 31 20.17 -7.05 -12.51
N ILE A 32 20.98 -7.14 -13.56
CA ILE A 32 22.23 -6.38 -13.70
C ILE A 32 21.96 -4.89 -13.85
N THR A 33 20.99 -4.50 -14.69
CA THR A 33 20.58 -3.10 -14.84
C THR A 33 19.94 -2.55 -13.57
N PHE A 34 19.14 -3.37 -12.87
CA PHE A 34 18.58 -3.03 -11.57
C PHE A 34 19.68 -2.80 -10.51
N ILE A 35 20.66 -3.70 -10.42
CA ILE A 35 21.80 -3.56 -9.49
C ILE A 35 22.62 -2.31 -9.83
N GLY A 36 22.98 -2.09 -11.09
CA GLY A 36 23.76 -0.93 -11.51
C GLY A 36 23.05 0.41 -11.30
N LEU A 37 21.73 0.45 -11.51
CA LEU A 37 20.93 1.65 -11.26
C LEU A 37 20.69 1.87 -9.75
N SER A 38 20.59 0.79 -8.97
CA SER A 38 20.41 0.85 -7.51
C SER A 38 21.60 1.48 -6.79
N THR A 39 22.83 1.18 -7.22
CA THR A 39 24.05 1.66 -6.55
C THR A 39 24.30 3.14 -6.80
N LEU A 40 24.05 3.63 -8.02
CA LEU A 40 24.23 5.04 -8.37
C LEU A 40 23.16 5.95 -7.75
N ASN A 41 21.96 5.43 -7.50
CA ASN A 41 20.84 6.22 -7.00
C ASN A 41 20.71 6.19 -5.46
N ASN A 42 21.45 5.31 -4.75
CA ASN A 42 21.34 5.14 -3.29
C ASN A 42 21.75 6.38 -2.48
N GLN A 43 22.78 7.14 -2.87
CA GLN A 43 23.17 8.36 -2.14
C GLN A 43 22.08 9.43 -2.20
N LYS A 44 21.62 9.77 -3.41
CA LYS A 44 20.55 10.75 -3.63
C LYS A 44 19.22 10.31 -2.99
N ILE A 45 18.87 9.03 -3.07
CA ILE A 45 17.68 8.49 -2.41
C ILE A 45 17.82 8.55 -0.88
N SER A 46 19.01 8.27 -0.33
CA SER A 46 19.25 8.36 1.11
C SER A 46 19.13 9.80 1.61
N GLU A 47 19.68 10.77 0.88
CA GLU A 47 19.54 12.20 1.19
C GLU A 47 18.06 12.62 1.15
N MET A 48 17.32 12.25 0.10
CA MET A 48 15.88 12.51 0.03
C MET A 48 15.13 11.95 1.25
N VAL A 49 15.42 10.70 1.64
CA VAL A 49 14.78 10.03 2.79
C VAL A 49 15.15 10.68 4.12
N GLN A 50 16.35 11.27 4.26
CA GLN A 50 16.77 11.96 5.48
C GLN A 50 16.31 13.42 5.55
N GLU A 51 16.22 14.11 4.42
CA GLU A 51 15.80 15.51 4.34
C GLU A 51 14.28 15.67 4.40
N ASN A 52 13.51 14.70 3.89
CA ASN A 52 12.05 14.73 4.00
C ASN A 52 11.60 14.40 5.41
N LYS A 53 11.33 15.45 6.17
CA LYS A 53 10.48 15.36 7.35
C LYS A 53 9.06 14.99 6.90
N PHE A 54 8.75 13.71 6.92
CA PHE A 54 7.44 13.10 6.54
C PHE A 54 6.20 13.78 7.17
N LEU A 55 6.41 14.64 8.17
CA LEU A 55 5.37 15.28 8.96
C LEU A 55 5.32 16.82 8.81
N ASP A 56 6.10 17.44 7.91
CA ASP A 56 6.23 18.90 7.84
C ASP A 56 5.04 19.64 7.21
N ALA A 57 4.15 18.94 6.52
CA ALA A 57 2.89 19.51 6.06
C ALA A 57 1.87 19.56 7.20
N ILE A 58 2.07 20.47 8.16
CA ILE A 58 1.15 20.70 9.28
C ILE A 58 0.15 21.83 9.00
N ASN A 59 -1.10 21.62 9.40
CA ASN A 59 -2.15 22.64 9.29
C ASN A 59 -1.83 23.86 10.17
N SER A 60 -2.05 25.07 9.65
CA SER A 60 -2.10 26.28 10.49
C SER A 60 -3.48 26.39 11.13
N LYS A 61 -3.55 26.51 12.46
CA LYS A 61 -4.82 26.57 13.20
C LYS A 61 -5.03 27.93 13.83
N VAL A 62 -6.24 28.47 13.68
CA VAL A 62 -6.68 29.70 14.35
C VAL A 62 -7.60 29.32 15.50
N TYR A 63 -7.29 29.80 16.69
CA TYR A 63 -8.05 29.54 17.91
C TYR A 63 -8.75 30.81 18.40
N ASP A 64 -9.89 30.65 19.06
CA ASP A 64 -10.53 31.72 19.81
C ASP A 64 -9.82 31.95 21.17
N ILE A 65 -10.31 32.91 21.94
CA ILE A 65 -9.77 33.23 23.27
C ILE A 65 -9.92 32.10 24.29
N ASN A 66 -10.81 31.14 24.02
CA ASN A 66 -11.09 29.98 24.87
C ASN A 66 -10.28 28.74 24.46
N GLY A 67 -9.53 28.81 23.36
CA GLY A 67 -8.75 27.70 22.81
C GLY A 67 -9.55 26.78 21.89
N GLU A 68 -10.75 27.18 21.45
CA GLU A 68 -11.52 26.45 20.43
C GLU A 68 -11.04 26.80 19.01
N ILE A 69 -10.96 25.80 18.13
CA ILE A 69 -10.51 26.01 16.74
C ILE A 69 -11.62 26.73 15.97
N ILE A 70 -11.30 27.93 15.45
CA ILE A 70 -12.17 28.70 14.56
C ILE A 70 -12.03 28.18 13.12
N THR A 71 -10.80 28.04 12.65
CA THR A 71 -10.52 27.58 11.28
C THR A 71 -9.11 27.00 11.16
N GLU A 72 -8.89 26.25 10.07
CA GLU A 72 -7.60 25.66 9.71
C GLU A 72 -7.24 26.03 8.27
N PHE A 73 -5.99 26.42 8.03
CA PHE A 73 -5.43 26.65 6.69
C PHE A 73 -4.45 25.54 6.33
N TYR A 74 -4.71 24.89 5.20
CA TYR A 74 -3.89 23.78 4.70
C TYR A 74 -4.03 23.63 3.18
N GLN A 75 -2.97 23.09 2.54
CA GLN A 75 -3.09 22.52 1.19
C GLN A 75 -3.47 21.03 1.26
N GLU A 76 -2.90 20.32 2.22
CA GLU A 76 -3.25 18.94 2.57
C GLU A 76 -3.72 18.92 4.02
N ASN A 77 -4.96 18.50 4.29
CA ASN A 77 -5.45 18.46 5.66
C ASN A 77 -4.78 17.30 6.41
N ARG A 78 -3.69 17.59 7.11
CA ARG A 78 -2.90 16.59 7.81
C ARG A 78 -2.76 16.97 9.28
N ASN A 79 -3.20 16.06 10.14
CA ASN A 79 -3.10 16.22 11.58
C ASN A 79 -2.39 14.98 12.16
N PRO A 80 -1.04 14.94 12.11
CA PRO A 80 -0.29 13.76 12.49
C PRO A 80 -0.56 13.31 13.93
N VAL A 81 -0.66 12.00 14.11
CA VAL A 81 -0.84 11.37 15.42
C VAL A 81 0.15 10.22 15.58
N PRO A 82 0.72 10.03 16.79
CA PRO A 82 1.58 8.89 17.04
C PRO A 82 0.80 7.59 16.89
N LEU A 83 1.47 6.52 16.45
CA LEU A 83 0.89 5.20 16.21
C LEU A 83 0.19 4.66 17.46
N SER A 84 0.68 5.02 18.65
CA SER A 84 0.10 4.65 19.95
C SER A 84 -1.31 5.20 20.19
N LYS A 85 -1.71 6.28 19.50
CA LYS A 85 -3.08 6.82 19.53
C LYS A 85 -4.00 6.22 18.47
N ILE A 86 -3.47 5.44 17.55
CA ILE A 86 -4.27 4.81 16.49
C ILE A 86 -4.84 3.49 17.03
N PRO A 87 -6.16 3.25 16.91
CA PRO A 87 -6.74 2.00 17.37
C PRO A 87 -6.09 0.79 16.71
N SER A 88 -5.75 -0.22 17.50
CA SER A 88 -5.18 -1.49 17.01
C SER A 88 -6.04 -2.13 15.90
N ASN A 89 -7.37 -1.97 15.96
CA ASN A 89 -8.28 -2.42 14.91
C ASN A 89 -8.01 -1.75 13.56
N LEU A 90 -7.72 -0.44 13.54
CA LEU A 90 -7.40 0.30 12.31
C LEU A 90 -6.02 -0.09 11.76
N ILE A 91 -5.04 -0.25 12.64
CA ILE A 91 -3.70 -0.73 12.29
C ILE A 91 -3.81 -2.12 11.63
N ASN A 92 -4.46 -3.07 12.31
CA ASN A 92 -4.61 -4.44 11.84
C ASN A 92 -5.41 -4.52 10.54
N ALA A 93 -6.50 -3.74 10.43
CA ALA A 93 -7.31 -3.68 9.20
C ALA A 93 -6.48 -3.17 8.02
N SER A 94 -5.68 -2.12 8.22
CA SER A 94 -4.83 -1.53 7.19
C SER A 94 -3.74 -2.52 6.73
N ILE A 95 -3.06 -3.19 7.67
CA ILE A 95 -2.08 -4.23 7.35
C ILE A 95 -2.76 -5.39 6.61
N ALA A 96 -3.87 -5.90 7.12
CA ALA A 96 -4.53 -7.08 6.52
C ALA A 96 -4.97 -6.82 5.08
N ILE A 97 -5.44 -5.61 4.77
CA ILE A 97 -6.00 -5.28 3.46
C ILE A 97 -4.96 -4.79 2.45
N GLU A 98 -3.98 -4.01 2.89
CA GLU A 98 -2.97 -3.42 2.01
C GLU A 98 -1.72 -4.31 1.92
N ASP A 99 -1.30 -4.93 3.02
CA ASP A 99 -0.02 -5.64 3.08
C ASP A 99 0.04 -6.71 4.18
N SER A 100 -0.65 -7.84 3.96
CA SER A 100 -0.84 -8.90 4.96
C SER A 100 0.45 -9.55 5.48
N ASP A 101 1.59 -9.36 4.80
CA ASP A 101 2.90 -9.88 5.20
C ASP A 101 3.86 -8.74 5.59
N PHE A 102 3.34 -7.55 5.92
CA PHE A 102 4.10 -6.32 6.20
C PHE A 102 5.33 -6.54 7.07
N TYR A 103 5.17 -7.23 8.21
CA TYR A 103 6.27 -7.47 9.16
C TYR A 103 7.29 -8.51 8.70
N LYS A 104 7.01 -9.28 7.63
CA LYS A 104 7.88 -10.38 7.18
C LYS A 104 8.84 -9.98 6.06
N HIS A 105 8.48 -8.97 5.27
CA HIS A 105 9.33 -8.52 4.17
C HIS A 105 10.06 -7.22 4.50
N LYS A 106 11.02 -6.85 3.64
CA LYS A 106 11.77 -5.59 3.74
C LYS A 106 11.43 -4.72 2.53
N GLY A 107 10.26 -4.09 2.55
CA GLY A 107 9.80 -3.18 1.48
C GLY A 107 9.12 -3.81 0.26
N ILE A 108 9.37 -5.08 -0.07
CA ILE A 108 8.75 -5.74 -1.23
C ILE A 108 8.23 -7.12 -0.84
N SER A 109 6.95 -7.39 -1.14
CA SER A 109 6.34 -8.69 -0.92
C SER A 109 6.34 -9.53 -2.21
N LEU A 110 7.29 -10.48 -2.32
CA LEU A 110 7.30 -11.44 -3.43
C LEU A 110 6.00 -12.24 -3.49
N ARG A 111 5.49 -12.67 -2.33
CA ARG A 111 4.21 -13.36 -2.21
C ARG A 111 3.04 -12.49 -2.66
N GLY A 112 3.04 -11.21 -2.29
CA GLY A 112 2.05 -10.22 -2.72
C GLY A 112 2.04 -10.02 -4.24
N ILE A 113 3.22 -9.93 -4.85
CA ILE A 113 3.39 -9.82 -6.31
C ILE A 113 2.86 -11.06 -7.02
N VAL A 114 3.27 -12.26 -6.59
CA VAL A 114 2.83 -13.53 -7.21
C VAL A 114 1.33 -13.71 -7.07
N ARG A 115 0.76 -13.45 -5.87
CA ARG A 115 -0.68 -13.48 -5.62
C ARG A 115 -1.42 -12.52 -6.55
N ALA A 116 -0.98 -11.27 -6.65
CA ALA A 116 -1.62 -10.28 -7.51
C ALA A 116 -1.60 -10.69 -8.99
N GLN A 117 -0.47 -11.21 -9.49
CA GLN A 117 -0.37 -11.70 -10.87
C GLN A 117 -1.28 -12.89 -11.12
N TRP A 118 -1.32 -13.85 -10.19
CA TRP A 118 -2.19 -15.03 -10.27
C TRP A 118 -3.67 -14.65 -10.30
N GLU A 119 -4.12 -13.78 -9.39
CA GLU A 119 -5.51 -13.32 -9.33
C GLU A 119 -5.91 -12.54 -10.59
N ASN A 120 -5.02 -11.68 -11.09
CA ASN A 120 -5.27 -10.94 -12.33
C ASN A 120 -5.35 -11.89 -13.55
N PHE A 121 -4.48 -12.89 -13.63
CA PHE A 121 -4.49 -13.91 -14.68
C PHE A 121 -5.77 -14.75 -14.64
N LYS A 122 -6.18 -15.19 -13.45
CA LYS A 122 -7.44 -15.92 -13.22
C LYS A 122 -8.65 -15.09 -13.65
N ASN A 123 -8.69 -13.80 -13.32
CA ASN A 123 -9.78 -12.91 -13.72
C ASN A 123 -9.89 -12.74 -15.24
N ILE A 124 -8.75 -12.68 -15.95
CA ILE A 124 -8.70 -12.60 -17.41
C ILE A 124 -9.21 -13.91 -18.04
N ILE A 125 -8.73 -15.06 -17.57
CA ILE A 125 -9.08 -16.37 -18.17
C ILE A 125 -10.54 -16.73 -17.90
N LEU A 126 -11.00 -16.53 -16.67
CA LEU A 126 -12.33 -16.99 -16.25
C LEU A 126 -13.43 -15.96 -16.55
N GLN A 127 -13.10 -14.81 -17.16
CA GLN A 127 -14.03 -13.70 -17.45
C GLN A 127 -14.89 -13.29 -16.22
N LEU A 128 -14.35 -13.47 -15.01
CA LEU A 128 -15.17 -13.59 -13.79
C LEU A 128 -15.82 -12.30 -13.27
N LYS A 129 -15.62 -11.14 -13.91
CA LYS A 129 -16.49 -9.93 -13.82
C LYS A 129 -15.81 -8.72 -14.49
N LYS A 130 -16.60 -7.90 -15.17
CA LYS A 130 -16.19 -6.56 -15.68
C LYS A 130 -15.86 -5.54 -14.57
N GLU A 131 -16.22 -5.82 -13.32
CA GLU A 131 -16.09 -4.89 -12.19
C GLU A 131 -14.90 -5.18 -11.25
N ALA A 132 -14.17 -6.28 -11.46
CA ALA A 132 -13.06 -6.66 -10.58
C ALA A 132 -11.85 -5.76 -10.85
N LYS A 133 -11.66 -4.71 -10.02
CA LYS A 133 -10.43 -3.90 -10.06
C LYS A 133 -9.20 -4.80 -9.82
N PRO A 134 -8.10 -4.61 -10.57
CA PRO A 134 -6.87 -5.38 -10.39
C PRO A 134 -6.43 -5.41 -8.93
N HIS A 135 -5.94 -6.55 -8.48
CA HIS A 135 -5.28 -6.63 -7.17
C HIS A 135 -3.90 -5.98 -7.29
N GLY A 136 -3.63 -4.98 -6.46
CA GLY A 136 -2.31 -4.37 -6.34
C GLY A 136 -1.38 -5.27 -5.55
N GLY A 137 -0.18 -5.52 -6.06
CA GLY A 137 0.87 -6.24 -5.34
C GLY A 137 1.83 -5.34 -4.56
N SER A 138 1.50 -4.04 -4.44
CA SER A 138 2.37 -3.07 -3.78
C SER A 138 2.26 -3.15 -2.25
N THR A 139 3.39 -3.01 -1.56
CA THR A 139 3.48 -3.02 -0.08
C THR A 139 3.14 -1.65 0.52
N ILE A 140 2.90 -1.60 1.83
CA ILE A 140 2.73 -0.34 2.58
C ILE A 140 3.94 0.58 2.38
N THR A 141 5.16 0.03 2.46
CA THR A 141 6.39 0.80 2.28
C THR A 141 6.51 1.37 0.86
N GLN A 142 6.09 0.62 -0.16
CA GLN A 142 6.06 1.12 -1.54
C GLN A 142 5.03 2.23 -1.71
N GLN A 143 3.85 2.10 -1.09
CA GLN A 143 2.84 3.14 -1.13
C GLN A 143 3.33 4.42 -0.43
N LEU A 144 3.97 4.29 0.74
CA LEU A 144 4.62 5.41 1.43
C LEU A 144 5.66 6.09 0.53
N ALA A 145 6.55 5.31 -0.09
CA ALA A 145 7.57 5.84 -1.00
C ALA A 145 6.96 6.65 -2.17
N ILE A 146 5.89 6.14 -2.78
CA ILE A 146 5.21 6.78 -3.91
C ILE A 146 4.54 8.08 -3.47
N ASN A 147 3.85 8.06 -2.33
CA ASN A 147 3.10 9.22 -1.85
C ASN A 147 4.01 10.36 -1.39
N THR A 148 5.18 10.05 -0.83
CA THR A 148 6.08 11.07 -0.28
C THR A 148 7.11 11.60 -1.27
N PHE A 149 7.66 10.78 -2.16
CA PHE A 149 8.88 11.14 -2.92
C PHE A 149 8.70 11.28 -4.43
N LEU A 150 7.57 10.86 -4.99
CA LEU A 150 7.43 10.73 -6.44
C LEU A 150 6.23 11.52 -6.97
N THR A 151 6.47 12.27 -8.04
CA THR A 151 5.39 12.86 -8.83
C THR A 151 4.58 11.75 -9.53
N ARG A 152 3.28 11.99 -9.76
CA ARG A 152 2.30 10.96 -10.17
C ARG A 152 2.50 10.34 -11.57
N GLU A 153 3.57 10.63 -12.30
CA GLU A 153 3.80 10.10 -13.67
C GLU A 153 4.15 8.61 -13.71
N ILE A 154 3.42 7.80 -14.49
CA ILE A 154 3.61 6.35 -14.56
C ILE A 154 4.66 6.00 -15.64
N SER A 155 5.86 5.58 -15.24
CA SER A 155 6.88 5.02 -16.15
C SER A 155 7.56 3.76 -15.59
N LEU A 156 8.12 2.89 -16.46
CA LEU A 156 8.90 1.72 -16.01
C LEU A 156 10.10 2.12 -15.15
N ASN A 157 10.74 3.25 -15.47
CA ASN A 157 11.81 3.84 -14.67
C ASN A 157 11.31 4.26 -13.28
N ARG A 158 10.06 4.73 -13.16
CA ARG A 158 9.44 5.01 -11.85
C ARG A 158 9.28 3.75 -11.02
N LYS A 159 8.80 2.63 -11.59
CA LYS A 159 8.57 1.41 -10.80
C LYS A 159 9.85 0.87 -10.14
N LEU A 160 11.00 1.06 -10.80
CA LEU A 160 12.31 0.75 -10.20
C LEU A 160 12.64 1.72 -9.06
N LYS A 161 12.38 3.02 -9.22
CA LYS A 161 12.53 4.01 -8.15
C LYS A 161 11.66 3.70 -6.93
N ASP A 162 10.39 3.31 -7.13
CA ASP A 162 9.48 2.89 -6.03
C ASP A 162 10.11 1.79 -5.19
N ILE A 163 10.68 0.78 -5.85
CA ILE A 163 11.32 -0.36 -5.21
C ILE A 163 12.57 0.08 -4.43
N LEU A 164 13.43 0.89 -5.04
CA LEU A 164 14.67 1.34 -4.41
C LEU A 164 14.40 2.24 -3.21
N LEU A 165 13.43 3.16 -3.32
CA LEU A 165 12.98 4.01 -2.22
C LEU A 165 12.40 3.17 -1.08
N ALA A 166 11.54 2.18 -1.38
CA ALA A 166 10.98 1.30 -0.36
C ALA A 166 12.07 0.51 0.38
N LEU A 167 13.08 0.01 -0.34
CA LEU A 167 14.22 -0.68 0.27
C LEU A 167 15.06 0.25 1.14
N GLN A 168 15.24 1.52 0.74
CA GLN A 168 15.96 2.49 1.55
C GLN A 168 15.20 2.86 2.82
N ILE A 169 13.89 3.14 2.72
CA ILE A 169 13.03 3.42 3.86
C ILE A 169 13.13 2.29 4.90
N GLU A 170 13.10 1.03 4.46
CA GLU A 170 13.21 -0.15 5.33
C GLU A 170 14.60 -0.38 5.95
N ARG A 171 15.62 0.31 5.45
CA ARG A 171 16.95 0.35 6.08
C ARG A 171 17.08 1.47 7.09
N SER A 172 16.32 2.55 6.90
CA SER A 172 16.41 3.76 7.73
C SER A 172 15.41 3.77 8.89
N PHE A 173 14.28 3.09 8.75
CA PHE A 173 13.17 3.14 9.71
C PHE A 173 12.72 1.74 10.13
N THR A 174 12.23 1.64 11.36
CA THR A 174 11.54 0.46 11.91
C THR A 174 10.16 0.27 11.27
N LYS A 175 9.57 -0.91 11.43
CA LYS A 175 8.25 -1.22 10.88
C LYS A 175 7.16 -0.34 11.47
N GLU A 176 7.29 -0.02 12.75
CA GLU A 176 6.38 0.82 13.51
C GLU A 176 6.45 2.27 13.00
N GLU A 177 7.65 2.82 12.80
CA GLU A 177 7.84 4.15 12.22
C GLU A 177 7.29 4.23 10.79
N ILE A 178 7.56 3.21 9.95
CA ILE A 178 7.03 3.15 8.58
C ILE A 178 5.50 3.15 8.58
N LEU A 179 4.90 2.40 9.49
CA LEU A 179 3.44 2.31 9.59
C LEU A 179 2.83 3.61 10.12
N GLU A 180 3.47 4.25 11.10
CA GLU A 180 3.08 5.58 11.58
C GLU A 180 3.11 6.61 10.47
N MET A 181 4.22 6.69 9.72
CA MET A 181 4.36 7.61 8.59
C MET A 181 3.30 7.32 7.53
N TYR A 182 3.11 6.05 7.16
CA TYR A 182 2.09 5.65 6.18
C TYR A 182 0.68 6.09 6.59
N LEU A 183 0.28 5.83 7.83
CA LEU A 183 -1.06 6.16 8.32
C LEU A 183 -1.29 7.67 8.50
N ASN A 184 -0.22 8.46 8.63
CA ASN A 184 -0.30 9.92 8.68
C ASN A 184 -0.17 10.59 7.29
N GLU A 185 0.41 9.90 6.31
CA GLU A 185 0.65 10.42 4.96
C GLU A 185 -0.51 10.13 4.00
N ILE A 186 -1.10 8.94 4.09
CA ILE A 186 -1.93 8.46 2.99
C ILE A 186 -3.21 9.27 2.78
N TYR A 187 -3.57 9.48 1.52
CA TYR A 187 -4.75 10.24 1.12
C TYR A 187 -6.04 9.40 1.24
N PHE A 188 -7.00 9.91 2.02
CA PHE A 188 -8.30 9.29 2.25
C PHE A 188 -9.45 9.98 1.47
N GLY A 189 -9.16 10.91 0.57
CA GLY A 189 -10.20 11.63 -0.17
C GLY A 189 -10.66 12.90 0.54
N HIS A 190 -11.35 13.78 -0.18
CA HIS A 190 -11.90 15.05 0.35
C HIS A 190 -10.88 15.93 1.06
N GLY A 191 -9.64 15.96 0.57
CA GLY A 191 -8.55 16.72 1.18
C GLY A 191 -8.01 16.13 2.48
N ALA A 192 -8.53 15.00 2.97
CA ALA A 192 -8.06 14.35 4.20
C ALA A 192 -6.81 13.50 3.94
N TYR A 193 -5.69 13.92 4.52
CA TYR A 193 -4.42 13.19 4.53
C TYR A 193 -4.14 12.68 5.95
N GLY A 194 -3.92 11.38 6.06
CA GLY A 194 -3.74 10.70 7.33
C GLY A 194 -5.05 10.34 8.05
N VAL A 195 -4.94 9.36 8.95
CA VAL A 195 -6.10 8.72 9.61
C VAL A 195 -6.86 9.64 10.56
N GLN A 196 -6.19 10.60 11.20
CA GLN A 196 -6.85 11.56 12.09
C GLN A 196 -7.75 12.51 11.29
N SER A 197 -7.25 13.04 10.17
CA SER A 197 -8.04 13.87 9.27
C SER A 197 -9.19 13.08 8.66
N ALA A 198 -8.97 11.81 8.31
CA ALA A 198 -10.04 10.92 7.83
C ALA A 198 -11.13 10.68 8.90
N ALA A 199 -10.74 10.44 10.16
CA ALA A 199 -11.67 10.25 11.27
C ALA A 199 -12.55 11.48 11.51
N LYS A 200 -11.95 12.68 11.43
CA LYS A 200 -12.67 13.95 11.51
C LYS A 200 -13.59 14.16 10.31
N MET A 201 -13.08 13.94 9.10
CA MET A 201 -13.83 14.13 7.85
C MET A 201 -15.08 13.25 7.78
N TYR A 202 -14.96 11.96 8.12
CA TYR A 202 -16.05 11.00 7.90
C TYR A 202 -16.95 10.79 9.10
N PHE A 203 -16.46 11.02 10.32
CA PHE A 203 -17.21 10.70 11.55
C PHE A 203 -17.23 11.83 12.58
N ASN A 204 -16.54 12.95 12.32
CA ASN A 204 -16.32 14.02 13.29
C ASN A 204 -15.72 13.53 14.63
N LYS A 205 -14.89 12.48 14.58
CA LYS A 205 -14.26 11.85 15.76
C LYS A 205 -12.74 12.01 15.74
N ASN A 206 -12.09 11.85 16.89
CA ASN A 206 -10.66 11.59 16.89
C ASN A 206 -10.42 10.13 16.49
N VAL A 207 -9.25 9.84 15.92
CA VAL A 207 -8.92 8.49 15.44
C VAL A 207 -9.00 7.45 16.55
N GLN A 208 -8.59 7.83 17.78
CA GLN A 208 -8.60 6.96 18.97
C GLN A 208 -10.02 6.54 19.40
N ASP A 209 -11.05 7.30 19.01
CA ASP A 209 -12.44 7.09 19.41
C ASP A 209 -13.24 6.28 18.36
N LEU A 210 -12.56 5.80 17.31
CA LEU A 210 -13.19 5.01 16.25
C LEU A 210 -13.56 3.61 16.74
N ASN A 211 -14.79 3.19 16.42
CA ASN A 211 -15.20 1.81 16.62
C ASN A 211 -14.66 0.90 15.49
N LEU A 212 -14.81 -0.41 15.67
CA LEU A 212 -14.32 -1.41 14.71
C LEU A 212 -14.86 -1.22 13.29
N ALA A 213 -16.14 -0.88 13.13
CA ALA A 213 -16.76 -0.70 11.82
C ALA A 213 -16.22 0.55 11.12
N GLU A 214 -15.99 1.61 11.87
CA GLU A 214 -15.39 2.86 11.40
C GLU A 214 -13.92 2.65 11.00
N CYS A 215 -13.15 1.88 11.81
CA CYS A 215 -11.79 1.46 11.45
C CYS A 215 -11.77 0.67 10.13
N ALA A 216 -12.65 -0.32 9.98
CA ALA A 216 -12.73 -1.12 8.75
C ALA A 216 -13.14 -0.29 7.53
N LEU A 217 -13.97 0.74 7.72
CA LEU A 217 -14.35 1.66 6.66
C LEU A 217 -13.13 2.49 6.23
N ILE A 218 -12.44 3.15 7.16
CA ILE A 218 -11.26 3.98 6.86
C ILE A 218 -10.17 3.16 6.18
N ALA A 219 -9.86 1.96 6.67
CA ALA A 219 -8.85 1.08 6.08
C ALA A 219 -9.18 0.67 4.62
N GLY A 220 -10.45 0.71 4.23
CA GLY A 220 -10.87 0.34 2.87
C GLY A 220 -10.74 1.45 1.83
N ILE A 221 -10.58 2.71 2.26
CA ILE A 221 -10.59 3.90 1.40
C ILE A 221 -9.33 4.04 0.54
N PRO A 222 -8.09 3.89 1.06
CA PRO A 222 -6.87 4.24 0.33
C PRO A 222 -6.72 3.61 -1.05
N ARG A 223 -7.21 2.38 -1.24
CA ARG A 223 -7.19 1.69 -2.55
C ARG A 223 -7.87 2.48 -3.67
N GLY A 224 -8.79 3.38 -3.34
CA GLY A 224 -9.47 4.22 -4.30
C GLY A 224 -10.29 5.29 -3.59
N PRO A 225 -9.67 6.40 -3.16
CA PRO A 225 -10.30 7.32 -2.21
C PRO A 225 -11.63 7.88 -2.69
N SER A 226 -11.76 8.23 -3.98
CA SER A 226 -13.03 8.69 -4.55
C SER A 226 -14.06 7.56 -4.71
N TYR A 227 -13.61 6.35 -5.07
CA TYR A 227 -14.49 5.22 -5.38
C TYR A 227 -15.04 4.54 -4.12
N TYR A 228 -14.23 4.46 -3.06
CA TYR A 228 -14.62 3.88 -1.77
C TYR A 228 -15.07 4.94 -0.76
N SER A 229 -15.20 6.20 -1.18
CA SER A 229 -15.70 7.25 -0.30
C SER A 229 -17.14 6.97 0.11
N PRO A 230 -17.49 6.97 1.41
CA PRO A 230 -18.86 6.81 1.87
C PRO A 230 -19.75 8.01 1.48
N ILE A 231 -19.16 9.17 1.21
CA ILE A 231 -19.87 10.40 0.80
C ILE A 231 -20.28 10.31 -0.67
N LEU A 232 -19.39 9.80 -1.54
CA LEU A 232 -19.65 9.72 -2.98
C LEU A 232 -20.33 8.40 -3.39
N ASN A 233 -19.99 7.30 -2.72
CA ASN A 233 -20.36 5.94 -3.11
C ASN A 233 -20.64 5.07 -1.88
N GLN A 234 -21.72 5.40 -1.16
CA GLN A 234 -22.07 4.74 0.10
C GLN A 234 -22.14 3.20 -0.03
N GLU A 235 -22.91 2.66 -0.98
CA GLU A 235 -23.04 1.20 -1.13
C GLU A 235 -21.71 0.48 -1.36
N VAL A 236 -20.86 1.06 -2.20
CA VAL A 236 -19.54 0.50 -2.53
C VAL A 236 -18.63 0.53 -1.30
N SER A 237 -18.66 1.63 -0.54
CA SER A 237 -17.91 1.76 0.71
C SER A 237 -18.37 0.72 1.75
N LEU A 238 -19.68 0.49 1.87
CA LEU A 238 -20.25 -0.48 2.83
C LEU A 238 -19.89 -1.92 2.46
N LYS A 239 -19.97 -2.26 1.17
CA LYS A 239 -19.52 -3.57 0.66
C LYS A 239 -18.04 -3.79 0.96
N ARG A 240 -17.19 -2.78 0.71
CA ARG A 240 -15.75 -2.85 0.99
C ARG A 240 -15.46 -3.00 2.49
N ARG A 241 -16.11 -2.19 3.32
CA ARG A 241 -16.04 -2.29 4.79
C ARG A 241 -16.40 -3.70 5.25
N ASN A 242 -17.51 -4.26 4.78
CA ASN A 242 -17.97 -5.58 5.22
C ASN A 242 -16.95 -6.69 4.88
N ILE A 243 -16.27 -6.60 3.73
CA ILE A 243 -15.18 -7.52 3.35
C ILE A 243 -14.01 -7.45 4.33
N ILE A 244 -13.68 -6.26 4.84
CA ILE A 244 -12.59 -6.03 5.80
C ILE A 244 -13.02 -6.40 7.22
N PHE A 245 -14.28 -6.11 7.57
CA PHE A 245 -14.86 -6.30 8.89
C PHE A 245 -15.10 -7.78 9.23
N ALA A 246 -15.56 -8.59 8.27
CA ALA A 246 -15.90 -9.98 8.50
C ALA A 246 -14.72 -10.83 9.02
N PRO A 247 -13.50 -10.75 8.46
CA PRO A 247 -12.33 -11.42 9.02
C PRO A 247 -11.96 -10.96 10.44
N ILE A 248 -12.12 -9.67 10.77
CA ILE A 248 -11.71 -9.12 12.07
C ILE A 248 -12.61 -9.64 13.21
N ILE A 249 -13.90 -9.87 12.93
CA ILE A 249 -14.84 -10.45 13.91
C ILE A 249 -14.69 -11.98 14.01
N ALA A 250 -14.31 -12.62 12.91
CA ALA A 250 -14.07 -14.06 12.89
C ALA A 250 -12.80 -14.47 13.65
N ASP A 251 -11.85 -13.55 13.83
CA ASP A 251 -10.66 -13.76 14.64
C ASP A 251 -11.00 -13.79 16.14
N GLU A 252 -10.97 -14.98 16.74
CA GLU A 252 -11.29 -15.21 18.16
C GLU A 252 -10.36 -14.45 19.11
N SER A 253 -9.13 -14.11 18.69
CA SER A 253 -8.19 -13.33 19.49
C SER A 253 -8.62 -11.87 19.70
N ILE A 254 -9.50 -11.37 18.83
CA ILE A 254 -10.02 -9.99 18.85
C ILE A 254 -11.41 -9.94 19.52
N LYS A 255 -12.16 -11.06 19.47
CA LYS A 255 -13.53 -11.22 19.98
C LYS A 255 -13.68 -10.91 21.48
N GLY A 256 -12.65 -11.20 22.29
CA GLY A 256 -12.62 -10.89 23.73
C GLY A 256 -12.62 -9.39 24.07
N ARG A 257 -12.42 -8.49 23.10
CA ARG A 257 -12.44 -7.03 23.28
C ARG A 257 -13.74 -6.37 22.80
N ILE A 258 -14.66 -7.12 22.19
CA ILE A 258 -15.83 -6.57 21.46
C ILE A 258 -17.12 -6.55 22.31
N THR A 259 -17.15 -7.14 23.50
CA THR A 259 -18.38 -7.30 24.32
C THR A 259 -18.98 -6.01 24.92
N LYS A 260 -18.57 -4.81 24.49
CA LYS A 260 -19.18 -3.54 24.90
C LYS A 260 -19.51 -2.55 23.78
N ALA A 261 -19.40 -2.91 22.50
CA ALA A 261 -19.74 -1.99 21.39
C ALA A 261 -20.66 -2.67 20.36
N SER A 262 -21.83 -3.11 20.81
CA SER A 262 -22.95 -3.49 19.95
C SER A 262 -23.95 -2.34 19.93
N ALA A 263 -24.36 -1.94 18.72
CA ALA A 263 -25.15 -0.76 18.31
C ALA A 263 -24.22 0.42 17.95
N ILE A 264 -24.08 0.78 16.68
CA ILE A 264 -25.09 1.56 15.93
C ILE A 264 -24.84 1.42 14.41
N LEU A 265 -25.95 1.51 13.64
CA LEU A 265 -26.14 1.55 12.18
C LEU A 265 -26.68 0.28 11.48
N THR A 266 -27.88 -0.15 11.89
CA THR A 266 -29.05 -0.01 10.99
C THR A 266 -29.32 1.47 10.73
#